data_AF-A0AB39L2G2-F1
#
_entry.id   AF-A0AB39L2G2-F1
#
_cell.length_a   1.000
_cell.length_b   1.000
_cell.length_c   1.000
_cell.angle_alpha   90.00
_cell.angle_beta   90.00
_cell.angle_gamma   90.00
#
_symmetry.space_group_name_H-M   'P 1'
#
loop_
_entity.id
_entity.type
_entity.pdbx_description
1 polymer ?
#
loop_
_entity_poly.entity_id
_entity_poly.type
_entity_poly.pdbx_seq_one_letter_code
_entity_poly.pdbx_strand_id
1 'polypeptide(L)'
;MAAATLQSVPQSQPGQGDEAPSAEDLAGQAYFDRIIAEDSRIEPRDWMPAAYRKTLVRQVSQHAHSEIIGMQPEANWITRAPSLKRKAILMAKVQDEAGHGLYLYSAAESLGTPRDVLNQQLLDGKAKYSSIFNYPARTWADMGAIGWLVDGAAIANQVPLCRASYGPYGRAMVRVCKEESFHQRQGFEILLELSNGTPAQKQMAQDAVDRFYAPALMMFGPPDDTSPNSKQSMAWNIKRFSNDELRQRFVGMIAEQVKVLGLTLPDPELRYDEETGKWIHAELNWQEFKDVIAGNGPCNAQRMARRREAHENGTWVREAARAYADKTAEKRAQRAAAEIGAA
;
A
#
# COMPACT_ATOMS: atom_id res chain seq x y z
N MET A 1 24.66 10.25 13.86
CA MET A 1 25.58 10.35 12.71
C MET A 1 25.49 9.07 11.88
N ALA A 2 24.56 9.05 10.92
CA ALA A 2 24.48 8.17 9.76
C ALA A 2 23.13 8.49 9.09
N ALA A 3 23.10 9.53 8.26
CA ALA A 3 21.94 9.84 7.45
C ALA A 3 21.79 8.73 6.40
N ALA A 4 20.77 7.89 6.54
CA ALA A 4 20.43 6.91 5.52
C ALA A 4 19.88 7.67 4.30
N THR A 5 20.72 7.81 3.27
CA THR A 5 20.36 8.37 1.98
C THR A 5 19.11 7.67 1.45
N LEU A 6 18.08 8.46 1.13
CA LEU A 6 16.96 8.02 0.33
C LEU A 6 17.52 7.33 -0.92
N GLN A 7 17.42 6.00 -0.99
CA GLN A 7 17.79 5.27 -2.20
C GLN A 7 16.77 5.64 -3.28
N SER A 8 17.12 6.66 -4.07
CA SER A 8 16.66 6.79 -5.43
C SER A 8 16.93 5.47 -6.15
N VAL A 9 16.07 5.11 -7.10
CA VAL A 9 16.47 4.11 -8.11
C VAL A 9 17.79 4.65 -8.68
N PRO A 10 18.91 3.92 -8.60
CA PRO A 10 20.13 4.35 -9.25
C PRO A 10 19.76 4.59 -10.70
N GLN A 11 19.94 5.82 -11.19
CA GLN A 11 20.14 6.00 -12.62
C GLN A 11 21.29 5.05 -12.97
N SER A 12 21.09 4.21 -13.99
CA SER A 12 22.17 3.40 -14.54
C SER A 12 23.36 4.32 -14.75
N GLN A 13 24.41 4.15 -13.93
CA GLN A 13 25.68 4.79 -14.18
C GLN A 13 26.14 4.24 -15.54
N PRO A 14 26.46 5.10 -16.52
CA PRO A 14 27.08 4.62 -17.74
C PRO A 14 28.47 4.12 -17.35
N GLY A 15 28.72 2.82 -17.48
CA GLY A 15 30.08 2.29 -17.37
C GLY A 15 30.34 1.19 -16.34
N GLN A 16 29.41 0.28 -16.05
CA GLN A 16 29.77 -1.05 -15.53
C GLN A 16 28.95 -2.15 -16.20
N GLY A 17 29.48 -2.64 -17.33
CA GLY A 17 28.98 -3.81 -18.07
C GLY A 17 28.25 -3.50 -19.38
N ASP A 18 28.75 -2.58 -20.21
CA ASP A 18 28.20 -2.34 -21.56
C ASP A 18 28.69 -3.45 -22.52
N GLU A 19 28.16 -4.66 -22.38
CA GLU A 19 27.95 -5.48 -23.56
C GLU A 19 26.86 -4.80 -24.40
N ALA A 20 27.10 -4.68 -25.71
CA ALA A 20 26.09 -4.15 -26.61
C ALA A 20 24.78 -4.95 -26.45
N PRO A 21 23.60 -4.31 -26.39
CA PRO A 21 22.35 -5.01 -26.20
C PRO A 21 22.18 -6.09 -27.27
N SER A 22 21.78 -7.29 -26.85
CA SER A 22 21.60 -8.42 -27.74
C SER A 22 20.47 -8.16 -28.75
N ALA A 23 20.41 -8.92 -29.84
CA ALA A 23 19.30 -8.82 -30.79
C ALA A 23 17.94 -9.12 -30.11
N GLU A 24 17.93 -10.01 -29.11
CA GLU A 24 16.76 -10.30 -28.29
C GLU A 24 16.35 -9.09 -27.44
N ASP A 25 17.31 -8.38 -26.82
CA ASP A 25 17.02 -7.18 -26.03
C ASP A 25 16.50 -6.04 -26.89
N LEU A 26 17.02 -5.86 -28.10
CA LEU A 26 16.52 -4.85 -29.04
C LEU A 26 15.08 -5.16 -29.49
N ALA A 27 14.80 -6.42 -29.82
CA ALA A 27 13.44 -6.86 -30.19
C ALA A 27 12.47 -6.74 -29.00
N GLY A 28 12.92 -7.13 -27.80
CA GLY A 28 12.17 -7.01 -26.55
C GLY A 28 11.84 -5.56 -26.21
N GLN A 29 12.81 -4.64 -26.35
CA GLN A 29 12.61 -3.21 -26.13
C GLN A 29 11.58 -2.64 -27.10
N ALA A 30 11.68 -2.97 -28.39
CA ALA A 30 10.69 -2.54 -29.39
C ALA A 30 9.29 -3.08 -29.09
N TYR A 31 9.16 -4.35 -28.65
CA TYR A 31 7.90 -4.91 -28.20
C TYR A 31 7.34 -4.15 -26.99
N PHE A 32 8.17 -3.92 -25.97
CA PHE A 32 7.79 -3.21 -24.75
C PHE A 32 7.28 -1.80 -25.07
N ASP A 33 8.03 -1.03 -25.87
CA ASP A 33 7.65 0.35 -26.23
C ASP A 33 6.33 0.39 -26.98
N ARG A 34 6.09 -0.57 -27.89
CA ARG A 34 4.81 -0.72 -28.59
C ARG A 34 3.66 -1.00 -27.62
N ILE A 35 3.82 -1.95 -26.69
CA ILE A 35 2.78 -2.28 -25.69
C ILE A 35 2.45 -1.08 -24.81
N ILE A 36 3.45 -0.32 -24.37
CA ILE A 36 3.24 0.90 -23.58
C ILE A 36 2.52 1.98 -24.40
N ALA A 37 2.90 2.19 -25.66
CA ALA A 37 2.28 3.16 -26.56
C ALA A 37 0.82 2.81 -26.91
N GLU A 38 0.50 1.52 -27.03
CA GLU A 38 -0.85 1.00 -27.26
C GLU A 38 -1.74 1.03 -25.99
N ASP A 39 -1.22 1.50 -24.85
CA ASP A 39 -1.87 1.44 -23.53
C ASP A 39 -2.30 0.01 -23.12
N SER A 40 -1.54 -0.98 -23.58
CA SER A 40 -1.78 -2.40 -23.33
C SER A 40 -1.06 -2.87 -22.06
N ARG A 41 -0.98 -4.18 -21.84
CA ARG A 41 -0.42 -4.79 -20.62
C ARG A 41 0.78 -5.67 -20.92
N ILE A 42 1.81 -5.52 -20.10
CA ILE A 42 2.94 -6.44 -19.97
C ILE A 42 2.53 -7.58 -19.05
N GLU A 43 2.80 -8.82 -19.47
CA GLU A 43 2.52 -10.05 -18.73
C GLU A 43 3.81 -10.72 -18.21
N PRO A 44 3.75 -11.67 -17.25
CA PRO A 44 4.94 -12.23 -16.60
C PRO A 44 5.99 -12.87 -17.52
N ARG A 45 5.57 -13.41 -18.67
CA ARG A 45 6.44 -14.06 -19.65
C ARG A 45 7.01 -13.09 -20.69
N ASP A 46 6.52 -11.86 -20.73
CA ASP A 46 6.98 -10.88 -21.69
C ASP A 46 8.37 -10.40 -21.31
N TRP A 47 9.16 -10.06 -22.33
CA TRP A 47 10.37 -9.27 -22.11
C TRP A 47 9.97 -7.90 -21.53
N MET A 48 10.73 -7.42 -20.56
CA MET A 48 10.57 -6.10 -19.97
C MET A 48 11.91 -5.55 -19.50
N PRO A 49 12.15 -4.23 -19.53
CA PRO A 49 13.39 -3.66 -19.05
C PRO A 49 13.69 -4.07 -17.60
N ALA A 50 14.95 -4.37 -17.29
CA ALA A 50 15.34 -4.76 -15.92
C ALA A 50 14.96 -3.68 -14.88
N ALA A 51 15.07 -2.41 -15.25
CA ALA A 51 14.66 -1.28 -14.40
C ALA A 51 13.13 -1.21 -14.21
N TYR A 52 12.33 -1.57 -15.22
CA TYR A 52 10.86 -1.69 -15.13
C TYR A 52 10.48 -2.78 -14.12
N ARG A 53 11.07 -3.99 -14.28
CA ARG A 53 10.89 -5.11 -13.35
C ARG A 53 11.26 -4.73 -11.92
N LYS A 54 12.43 -4.12 -11.73
CA LYS A 54 12.94 -3.70 -10.40
C LYS A 54 12.02 -2.67 -9.75
N THR A 55 11.52 -1.68 -10.49
CA THR A 55 10.62 -0.67 -9.92
C THR A 55 9.27 -1.26 -9.53
N LEU A 56 8.76 -2.22 -10.29
CA LEU A 56 7.51 -2.91 -9.97
C LEU A 56 7.67 -3.85 -8.78
N VAL A 57 8.76 -4.63 -8.70
CA VAL A 57 9.05 -5.43 -7.51
C VAL A 57 9.04 -4.53 -6.28
N ARG A 58 9.75 -3.39 -6.33
CA ARG A 58 9.76 -2.41 -5.24
C ARG A 58 8.36 -1.88 -4.92
N GLN A 59 7.60 -1.43 -5.91
CA GLN A 59 6.31 -0.78 -5.66
C GLN A 59 5.25 -1.78 -5.17
N VAL A 60 5.10 -2.92 -5.87
CA VAL A 60 4.09 -3.94 -5.54
C VAL A 60 4.41 -4.62 -4.22
N SER A 61 5.69 -4.88 -3.90
CA SER A 61 6.04 -5.44 -2.59
C SER A 61 5.77 -4.45 -1.46
N GLN A 62 6.12 -3.17 -1.62
CA GLN A 62 5.84 -2.14 -0.61
C GLN A 62 4.34 -1.89 -0.45
N HIS A 63 3.55 -2.07 -1.51
CA HIS A 63 2.09 -2.13 -1.43
C HIS A 63 1.64 -3.31 -0.56
N ALA A 64 2.12 -4.53 -0.85
CA ALA A 64 1.82 -5.70 -0.02
C ALA A 64 2.25 -5.52 1.45
N HIS A 65 3.39 -4.90 1.70
CA HIS A 65 3.85 -4.57 3.05
C HIS A 65 2.93 -3.58 3.74
N SER A 66 2.37 -2.64 2.98
CA SER A 66 1.41 -1.65 3.48
C SER A 66 0.16 -2.34 4.02
N GLU A 67 -0.40 -3.32 3.30
CA GLU A 67 -1.53 -4.11 3.80
C GLU A 67 -1.20 -4.82 5.12
N ILE A 68 -0.07 -5.52 5.17
CA ILE A 68 0.33 -6.31 6.35
C ILE A 68 0.59 -5.44 7.58
N ILE A 69 1.20 -4.25 7.39
CA ILE A 69 1.45 -3.33 8.50
C ILE A 69 0.18 -2.54 8.87
N GLY A 70 -0.70 -2.27 7.90
CA GLY A 70 -1.97 -1.57 8.08
C GLY A 70 -2.96 -2.28 8.99
N MET A 71 -2.90 -3.61 9.02
CA MET A 71 -3.66 -4.41 9.99
C MET A 71 -3.38 -4.03 11.45
N GLN A 72 -2.18 -3.54 11.78
CA GLN A 72 -1.77 -3.31 13.18
C GLN A 72 -2.51 -2.15 13.88
N PRO A 73 -2.56 -0.91 13.34
CA PRO A 73 -3.30 0.19 13.96
C PRO A 73 -4.79 -0.12 14.11
N GLU A 74 -5.39 -0.88 13.18
CA GLU A 74 -6.80 -1.25 13.24
C GLU A 74 -7.08 -2.43 14.18
N ALA A 75 -6.23 -3.47 14.15
CA ALA A 75 -6.33 -4.60 15.08
C ALA A 75 -6.24 -4.17 16.55
N ASN A 76 -5.56 -3.05 16.83
CA ASN A 76 -5.54 -2.41 18.14
C ASN A 76 -6.97 -2.20 18.71
N TRP A 77 -7.96 -1.92 17.87
CA TRP A 77 -9.33 -1.62 18.28
C TRP A 77 -10.32 -2.79 18.17
N ILE A 78 -9.93 -3.94 17.59
CA ILE A 78 -10.82 -5.11 17.45
C ILE A 78 -11.42 -5.53 18.80
N THR A 79 -10.61 -5.61 19.86
CA THR A 79 -11.09 -6.05 21.18
C THR A 79 -11.94 -5.00 21.90
N ARG A 80 -11.82 -3.71 21.50
CA ARG A 80 -12.39 -2.54 22.19
C ARG A 80 -13.48 -1.81 21.39
N ALA A 81 -13.84 -2.33 20.22
CA ALA A 81 -14.92 -1.76 19.41
C ALA A 81 -16.22 -1.62 20.24
N PRO A 82 -16.92 -0.48 20.13
CA PRO A 82 -18.00 -0.09 21.06
C PRO A 82 -19.30 -0.89 20.86
N SER A 83 -19.39 -1.68 19.80
CA SER A 83 -20.54 -2.57 19.56
C SER A 83 -20.12 -3.82 18.79
N LEU A 84 -20.90 -4.88 18.89
CA LEU A 84 -20.67 -6.12 18.14
C LEU A 84 -20.76 -5.89 16.62
N LYS A 85 -21.68 -5.02 16.17
CA LYS A 85 -21.79 -4.62 14.76
C LYS A 85 -20.47 -4.03 14.25
N ARG A 86 -19.94 -3.02 14.95
CA ARG A 86 -18.70 -2.37 14.53
C ARG A 86 -17.48 -3.28 14.70
N LYS A 87 -17.47 -4.16 15.70
CA LYS A 87 -16.45 -5.20 15.88
C LYS A 87 -16.42 -6.17 14.69
N ALA A 88 -17.58 -6.67 14.26
CA ALA A 88 -17.69 -7.59 13.12
C ALA A 88 -17.19 -6.95 11.82
N ILE A 89 -17.59 -5.70 11.55
CA ILE A 89 -17.13 -4.94 10.39
C ILE A 89 -15.61 -4.75 10.42
N LEU A 90 -15.05 -4.34 11.57
CA LEU A 90 -13.60 -4.13 11.69
C LEU A 90 -12.81 -5.43 11.51
N MET A 91 -13.29 -6.56 12.02
CA MET A 91 -12.66 -7.86 11.79
C MET A 91 -12.72 -8.26 10.32
N ALA A 92 -13.83 -8.00 9.63
CA ALA A 92 -13.95 -8.26 8.20
C ALA A 92 -12.98 -7.40 7.38
N LYS A 93 -12.85 -6.10 7.70
CA LYS A 93 -11.87 -5.21 7.07
C LYS A 93 -10.44 -5.73 7.22
N VAL A 94 -10.01 -5.98 8.46
CA VAL A 94 -8.64 -6.46 8.74
C VAL A 94 -8.38 -7.85 8.13
N GLN A 95 -9.41 -8.69 8.00
CA GLN A 95 -9.32 -9.95 7.27
C GLN A 95 -9.07 -9.72 5.77
N ASP A 96 -9.79 -8.78 5.16
CA ASP A 96 -9.62 -8.44 3.73
C ASP A 96 -8.25 -7.85 3.46
N GLU A 97 -7.72 -6.97 4.33
CA GLU A 97 -6.34 -6.45 4.23
C GLU A 97 -5.30 -7.58 4.17
N ALA A 98 -5.48 -8.64 4.99
CA ALA A 98 -4.61 -9.80 4.90
C ALA A 98 -4.70 -10.50 3.53
N GLY A 99 -5.91 -10.60 2.97
CA GLY A 99 -6.16 -11.13 1.63
C GLY A 99 -5.54 -10.26 0.53
N HIS A 100 -5.65 -8.93 0.63
CA HIS A 100 -5.07 -7.97 -0.30
C HIS A 100 -3.56 -8.08 -0.32
N GLY A 101 -2.93 -8.18 0.86
CA GLY A 101 -1.51 -8.45 0.99
C GLY A 101 -1.09 -9.73 0.26
N LEU A 102 -1.89 -10.80 0.34
CA LEU A 102 -1.63 -12.04 -0.39
C LEU A 102 -1.73 -11.84 -1.91
N TYR A 103 -2.77 -11.17 -2.42
CA TYR A 103 -2.89 -10.87 -3.85
C TYR A 103 -1.70 -10.09 -4.39
N LEU A 104 -1.24 -9.09 -3.63
CA LEU A 104 -0.12 -8.24 -4.00
C LEU A 104 1.22 -8.99 -3.94
N TYR A 105 1.44 -9.83 -2.94
CA TYR A 105 2.61 -10.72 -2.93
C TYR A 105 2.61 -11.66 -4.14
N SER A 106 1.47 -12.27 -4.49
CA SER A 106 1.37 -13.12 -5.69
C SER A 106 1.66 -12.34 -6.98
N ALA A 107 1.19 -11.09 -7.09
CA ALA A 107 1.53 -10.23 -8.22
C ALA A 107 3.03 -9.90 -8.26
N ALA A 108 3.66 -9.62 -7.12
CA ALA A 108 5.10 -9.36 -7.04
C ALA A 108 5.94 -10.59 -7.37
N GLU A 109 5.54 -11.79 -6.95
CA GLU A 109 6.26 -13.03 -7.24
C GLU A 109 6.31 -13.35 -8.74
N SER A 110 5.30 -12.93 -9.50
CA SER A 110 5.31 -13.07 -10.97
C SER A 110 6.41 -12.26 -11.68
N LEU A 111 7.08 -11.35 -10.96
CA LEU A 111 8.26 -10.63 -11.44
C LEU A 111 9.57 -11.35 -11.12
N GLY A 112 9.53 -12.48 -10.40
CA GLY A 112 10.68 -13.37 -10.15
C GLY A 112 11.28 -13.28 -8.75
N THR A 113 10.75 -12.46 -7.84
CA THR A 113 11.24 -12.36 -6.45
C THR A 113 10.31 -13.09 -5.50
N PRO A 114 10.75 -14.15 -4.80
CA PRO A 114 9.90 -14.90 -3.87
C PRO A 114 9.41 -14.03 -2.70
N ARG A 115 8.20 -14.33 -2.21
CA ARG A 115 7.57 -13.62 -1.08
C ARG A 115 8.44 -13.62 0.17
N ASP A 116 9.14 -14.72 0.46
CA ASP A 116 10.00 -14.80 1.64
C ASP A 116 11.14 -13.77 1.59
N VAL A 117 11.71 -13.53 0.41
CA VAL A 117 12.73 -12.49 0.20
C VAL A 117 12.11 -11.10 0.41
N LEU A 118 10.93 -10.85 -0.15
CA LEU A 118 10.23 -9.57 0.01
C LEU A 118 9.87 -9.31 1.49
N ASN A 119 9.39 -10.33 2.20
CA ASN A 119 9.08 -10.23 3.62
C ASN A 119 10.34 -10.00 4.46
N GLN A 120 11.47 -10.66 4.13
CA GLN A 120 12.73 -10.39 4.81
C GLN A 120 13.21 -8.95 4.58
N GLN A 121 13.07 -8.41 3.37
CA GLN A 121 13.40 -7.01 3.08
C GLN A 121 12.57 -6.04 3.94
N LEU A 122 11.29 -6.34 4.19
CA LEU A 122 10.47 -5.58 5.15
C LEU A 122 11.04 -5.70 6.57
N LEU A 123 11.28 -6.92 7.07
CA LEU A 123 11.77 -7.18 8.42
C LEU A 123 13.13 -6.50 8.70
N ASP A 124 14.01 -6.49 7.71
CA ASP A 124 15.33 -5.84 7.75
C ASP A 124 15.27 -4.31 7.63
N GLY A 125 14.10 -3.73 7.35
CA GLY A 125 13.95 -2.29 7.07
C GLY A 125 14.52 -1.83 5.71
N LYS A 126 14.82 -2.78 4.80
CA LYS A 126 15.30 -2.49 3.44
C LYS A 126 14.18 -2.12 2.48
N ALA A 127 12.94 -2.53 2.77
CA ALA A 127 11.74 -2.15 2.04
C ALA A 127 10.81 -1.31 2.93
N LYS A 128 10.11 -0.36 2.32
CA LYS A 128 9.14 0.52 3.00
C LYS A 128 7.74 -0.11 3.06
N TYR A 129 6.87 0.56 3.80
CA TYR A 129 5.42 0.44 3.76
C TYR A 129 4.84 1.86 3.83
N SER A 130 3.53 2.02 3.61
CA SER A 130 2.88 3.33 3.59
C SER A 130 3.13 4.12 4.89
N SER A 131 3.42 5.41 4.75
CA SER A 131 3.75 6.31 5.85
C SER A 131 2.66 6.35 6.91
N ILE A 132 1.39 6.28 6.49
CA ILE A 132 0.20 6.45 7.34
C ILE A 132 0.09 5.44 8.49
N PHE A 133 0.63 4.24 8.32
CA PHE A 133 0.52 3.20 9.35
C PHE A 133 1.45 3.44 10.56
N ASN A 134 2.27 4.48 10.49
CA ASN A 134 3.13 4.94 11.59
C ASN A 134 2.43 5.91 12.55
N TYR A 135 1.16 6.25 12.31
CA TYR A 135 0.37 7.07 13.22
C TYR A 135 -0.45 6.20 14.18
N PRO A 136 -0.63 6.62 15.45
CA PRO A 136 -1.33 5.83 16.45
C PRO A 136 -2.86 5.99 16.35
N ALA A 137 -3.59 4.88 16.47
CA ALA A 137 -5.04 4.87 16.67
C ALA A 137 -5.38 4.96 18.19
N ARG A 138 -5.63 6.18 18.68
CA ARG A 138 -5.79 6.54 20.10
C ARG A 138 -7.22 6.43 20.59
N THR A 139 -8.20 6.69 19.75
CA THR A 139 -9.64 6.65 20.09
C THR A 139 -10.42 5.79 19.09
N TRP A 140 -11.68 5.48 19.39
CA TRP A 140 -12.52 4.74 18.44
C TRP A 140 -12.77 5.53 17.15
N ALA A 141 -12.84 6.86 17.24
CA ALA A 141 -13.03 7.71 16.06
C ALA A 141 -11.89 7.57 15.04
N ASP A 142 -10.70 7.16 15.47
CA ASP A 142 -9.56 6.90 14.61
C ASP A 142 -9.85 5.76 13.62
N MET A 143 -10.70 4.78 13.97
CA MET A 143 -11.17 3.76 13.00
C MET A 143 -12.05 4.38 11.91
N GLY A 144 -12.82 5.42 12.27
CA GLY A 144 -13.58 6.19 11.30
C GLY A 144 -12.68 7.04 10.41
N ALA A 145 -11.66 7.71 10.98
CA ALA A 145 -10.72 8.52 10.20
C ALA A 145 -9.82 7.67 9.30
N ILE A 146 -9.34 6.50 9.77
CA ILE A 146 -8.62 5.53 8.94
C ILE A 146 -9.54 5.04 7.82
N GLY A 147 -10.71 4.49 8.17
CA GLY A 147 -11.62 3.99 7.14
C GLY A 147 -12.08 5.08 6.15
N TRP A 148 -12.30 6.33 6.57
CA TRP A 148 -12.75 7.38 5.65
C TRP A 148 -11.60 8.03 4.87
N LEU A 149 -10.64 8.63 5.57
CA LEU A 149 -9.57 9.46 4.96
C LEU A 149 -8.44 8.58 4.43
N VAL A 150 -7.99 7.60 5.20
CA VAL A 150 -6.84 6.77 4.83
C VAL A 150 -7.21 5.81 3.71
N ASP A 151 -8.28 5.03 3.86
CA ASP A 151 -8.75 4.16 2.77
C ASP A 151 -9.25 4.99 1.58
N GLY A 152 -9.84 6.17 1.82
CA GLY A 152 -10.23 7.09 0.75
C GLY A 152 -9.04 7.54 -0.10
N ALA A 153 -7.91 7.88 0.54
CA ALA A 153 -6.67 8.23 -0.14
C ALA A 153 -6.08 7.01 -0.87
N ALA A 154 -6.11 5.84 -0.23
CA ALA A 154 -5.68 4.57 -0.82
C ALA A 154 -6.47 4.25 -2.10
N ILE A 155 -7.80 4.31 -2.07
CA ILE A 155 -8.68 4.11 -3.23
C ILE A 155 -8.41 5.14 -4.32
N ALA A 156 -8.23 6.42 -3.98
CA ALA A 156 -7.91 7.45 -4.96
C ALA A 156 -6.59 7.15 -5.72
N ASN A 157 -5.62 6.53 -5.04
CA ASN A 157 -4.38 6.05 -5.65
C ASN A 157 -4.54 4.72 -6.40
N GLN A 158 -5.33 3.79 -5.87
CA GLN A 158 -5.46 2.41 -6.38
C GLN A 158 -6.38 2.27 -7.59
N VAL A 159 -7.45 3.05 -7.68
CA VAL A 159 -8.36 3.01 -8.83
C VAL A 159 -7.62 3.30 -10.15
N PRO A 160 -6.77 4.34 -10.25
CA PRO A 160 -5.91 4.52 -11.42
C PRO A 160 -4.98 3.34 -11.71
N LEU A 161 -4.47 2.67 -10.67
CA LEU A 161 -3.58 1.50 -10.80
C LEU A 161 -4.29 0.25 -11.33
N CYS A 162 -5.63 0.22 -11.36
CA CYS A 162 -6.37 -0.78 -12.14
C CYS A 162 -6.00 -0.74 -13.64
N ARG A 163 -5.45 0.40 -14.09
CA ARG A 163 -4.89 0.58 -15.44
C ARG A 163 -3.36 0.62 -15.50
N ALA A 164 -2.66 0.12 -14.49
CA ALA A 164 -1.20 -0.01 -14.53
C ALA A 164 -0.77 -0.93 -15.68
N SER A 165 0.36 -0.61 -16.32
CA SER A 165 0.88 -1.35 -17.47
C SER A 165 1.26 -2.80 -17.17
N TYR A 166 1.50 -3.19 -15.92
CA TYR A 166 1.75 -4.58 -15.57
C TYR A 166 0.45 -5.31 -15.24
N GLY A 167 0.09 -6.29 -16.07
CA GLY A 167 -1.18 -7.02 -16.02
C GLY A 167 -1.52 -7.61 -14.64
N PRO A 168 -0.64 -8.39 -14.00
CA PRO A 168 -0.90 -8.97 -12.69
C PRO A 168 -1.20 -7.93 -11.61
N TYR A 169 -0.50 -6.80 -11.63
CA TYR A 169 -0.72 -5.72 -10.68
C TYR A 169 -2.05 -5.02 -10.92
N GLY A 170 -2.36 -4.65 -12.17
CA GLY A 170 -3.65 -4.04 -12.51
C GLY A 170 -4.85 -4.93 -12.14
N ARG A 171 -4.76 -6.25 -12.39
CA ARG A 171 -5.80 -7.22 -12.00
C ARG A 171 -5.95 -7.38 -10.48
N ALA A 172 -4.85 -7.32 -9.73
CA ALA A 172 -4.92 -7.30 -8.27
C ALA A 172 -5.65 -6.05 -7.78
N MET A 173 -5.32 -4.87 -8.32
CA MET A 173 -5.98 -3.61 -7.96
C MET A 173 -7.48 -3.61 -8.25
N VAL A 174 -7.94 -4.24 -9.33
CA VAL A 174 -9.38 -4.38 -9.61
C VAL A 174 -10.11 -5.15 -8.49
N ARG A 175 -9.49 -6.19 -7.91
CA ARG A 175 -10.09 -6.94 -6.80
C ARG A 175 -10.05 -6.14 -5.50
N VAL A 176 -8.87 -5.61 -5.16
CA VAL A 176 -8.65 -4.80 -3.97
C VAL A 176 -9.62 -3.61 -3.92
N CYS A 177 -9.72 -2.81 -5.00
CA CYS A 177 -10.62 -1.65 -5.05
C CYS A 177 -12.11 -2.02 -4.90
N LYS A 178 -12.54 -3.20 -5.38
CA LYS A 178 -13.93 -3.65 -5.23
C LYS A 178 -14.26 -3.90 -3.75
N GLU A 179 -13.32 -4.46 -3.01
CA GLU A 179 -13.48 -4.82 -1.60
C GLU A 179 -13.29 -3.58 -0.69
N GLU A 180 -12.23 -2.80 -0.90
CA GLU A 180 -11.92 -1.62 -0.07
C GLU A 180 -12.99 -0.52 -0.13
N SER A 181 -13.66 -0.33 -1.27
CA SER A 181 -14.69 0.72 -1.39
C SER A 181 -15.85 0.51 -0.42
N PHE A 182 -16.14 -0.74 -0.05
CA PHE A 182 -17.11 -1.06 0.99
C PHE A 182 -16.60 -0.64 2.38
N HIS A 183 -15.36 -1.00 2.72
CA HIS A 183 -14.76 -0.67 4.02
C HIS A 183 -14.61 0.83 4.23
N GLN A 184 -14.27 1.56 3.16
CA GLN A 184 -14.17 3.01 3.19
C GLN A 184 -15.50 3.66 3.56
N ARG A 185 -16.61 3.16 3.00
CA ARG A 185 -17.95 3.62 3.35
C ARG A 185 -18.26 3.34 4.82
N GLN A 186 -17.88 2.17 5.33
CA GLN A 186 -18.09 1.84 6.74
C GLN A 186 -17.30 2.74 7.68
N GLY A 187 -16.10 3.21 7.29
CA GLY A 187 -15.33 4.22 7.99
C GLY A 187 -16.04 5.57 8.06
N PHE A 188 -16.57 6.04 6.93
CA PHE A 188 -17.37 7.26 6.87
C PHE A 188 -18.60 7.19 7.78
N GLU A 189 -19.31 6.05 7.79
CA GLU A 189 -20.46 5.84 8.69
C GLU A 189 -20.09 5.90 10.18
N ILE A 190 -18.87 5.52 10.57
CA ILE A 190 -18.43 5.66 11.97
C ILE A 190 -18.37 7.14 12.34
N LEU A 191 -17.76 7.97 11.50
CA LEU A 191 -17.67 9.40 11.77
C LEU A 191 -19.02 10.09 11.71
N LEU A 192 -19.90 9.67 10.79
CA LEU A 192 -21.26 10.20 10.67
C LEU A 192 -22.09 9.91 11.93
N GLU A 193 -21.98 8.70 12.49
CA GLU A 193 -22.64 8.35 13.74
C GLU A 193 -22.09 9.19 14.91
N LEU A 194 -20.77 9.32 15.00
CA LEU A 194 -20.14 10.06 16.09
C LEU A 194 -20.43 11.57 16.02
N SER A 195 -20.47 12.14 14.81
CA SER A 195 -20.72 13.58 14.63
C SER A 195 -22.16 13.99 14.88
N ASN A 196 -23.11 13.05 14.76
CA ASN A 196 -24.52 13.22 15.14
C ASN A 196 -24.83 12.73 16.56
N GLY A 197 -23.82 12.25 17.29
CA GLY A 197 -23.95 11.74 18.65
C GLY A 197 -23.88 12.84 19.71
N THR A 198 -23.43 12.46 20.90
CA THR A 198 -23.19 13.38 22.03
C THR A 198 -22.06 14.38 21.72
N PRO A 199 -21.97 15.51 22.46
CA PRO A 199 -20.85 16.45 22.29
C PRO A 199 -19.46 15.81 22.40
N ALA A 200 -19.29 14.83 23.30
CA ALA A 200 -18.05 14.11 23.46
C ALA A 200 -17.71 13.21 22.25
N GLN A 201 -18.72 12.60 21.61
CA GLN A 201 -18.52 11.81 20.39
C GLN A 201 -18.16 12.71 19.21
N LYS A 202 -18.82 13.86 19.06
CA LYS A 202 -18.49 14.83 18.02
C LYS A 202 -17.07 15.37 18.19
N GLN A 203 -16.66 15.69 19.41
CA GLN A 203 -15.29 16.12 19.71
C GLN A 203 -14.27 15.02 19.39
N MET A 204 -14.56 13.76 19.73
CA MET A 204 -13.70 12.62 19.39
C MET A 204 -13.55 12.44 17.88
N ALA A 205 -14.65 12.61 17.12
CA ALA A 205 -14.63 12.58 15.67
C ALA A 205 -13.77 13.72 15.08
N GLN A 206 -13.91 14.95 15.58
CA GLN A 206 -13.11 16.08 15.15
C GLN A 206 -11.62 15.86 15.42
N ASP A 207 -11.24 15.44 16.63
CA ASP A 207 -9.84 15.18 16.99
C ASP A 207 -9.21 14.09 16.10
N ALA A 208 -9.97 13.06 15.71
CA ALA A 208 -9.48 12.04 14.78
C ALA A 208 -9.24 12.63 13.38
N VAL A 209 -10.17 13.44 12.85
CA VAL A 209 -9.99 14.11 11.54
C VAL A 209 -8.79 15.06 11.59
N ASP A 210 -8.63 15.83 12.66
CA ASP A 210 -7.53 16.78 12.84
C ASP A 210 -6.17 16.08 12.75
N ARG A 211 -6.04 14.90 13.38
CA ARG A 211 -4.78 14.14 13.40
C ARG A 211 -4.48 13.38 12.12
N PHE A 212 -5.51 12.94 11.38
CA PHE A 212 -5.33 12.07 10.20
C PHE A 212 -5.39 12.79 8.86
N TYR A 213 -5.85 14.06 8.80
CA TYR A 213 -5.92 14.84 7.56
C TYR A 213 -4.57 14.93 6.83
N ALA A 214 -3.57 15.58 7.43
CA ALA A 214 -2.27 15.76 6.78
C ALA A 214 -1.57 14.43 6.49
N PRO A 215 -1.54 13.44 7.42
CA PRO A 215 -0.99 12.12 7.12
C PRO A 215 -1.66 11.40 5.95
N ALA A 216 -2.98 11.50 5.78
CA ALA A 216 -3.68 10.93 4.63
C ALA A 216 -3.26 11.60 3.32
N LEU A 217 -3.09 12.93 3.30
CA LEU A 217 -2.59 13.65 2.12
C LEU A 217 -1.12 13.31 1.78
N MET A 218 -0.31 12.98 2.78
CA MET A 218 1.07 12.51 2.56
C MET A 218 1.15 11.11 1.93
N MET A 219 0.06 10.32 1.93
CA MET A 219 0.04 8.99 1.30
C MET A 219 0.26 9.03 -0.21
N PHE A 220 -0.14 10.13 -0.86
CA PHE A 220 0.12 10.33 -2.28
C PHE A 220 1.61 10.50 -2.60
N GLY A 221 2.47 10.64 -1.58
CA GLY A 221 3.90 10.81 -1.74
C GLY A 221 4.33 12.27 -1.89
N PRO A 222 5.63 12.52 -2.13
CA PRO A 222 6.20 13.86 -2.20
C PRO A 222 5.63 14.66 -3.40
N PRO A 223 5.79 15.99 -3.40
CA PRO A 223 5.49 16.83 -4.55
C PRO A 223 6.17 16.34 -5.83
N ASP A 224 5.58 16.66 -6.98
CA ASP A 224 6.02 16.11 -8.27
C ASP A 224 7.47 16.51 -8.62
N ASP A 225 7.93 17.70 -8.19
CA ASP A 225 9.28 18.21 -8.38
C ASP A 225 10.36 17.43 -7.59
N THR A 226 9.95 16.73 -6.53
CA THR A 226 10.79 16.00 -5.59
C THR A 226 10.50 14.50 -5.61
N SER A 227 9.83 14.02 -6.66
CA SER A 227 9.41 12.63 -6.83
C SER A 227 10.27 11.88 -7.86
N PRO A 228 11.44 11.32 -7.48
CA PRO A 228 12.45 10.81 -8.42
C PRO A 228 11.97 9.64 -9.30
N ASN A 229 10.95 8.92 -8.85
CA ASN A 229 10.40 7.76 -9.57
C ASN A 229 9.25 8.13 -10.52
N SER A 230 8.66 9.33 -10.38
CA SER A 230 7.40 9.66 -11.06
C SER A 230 7.55 9.74 -12.57
N LYS A 231 8.57 10.45 -13.07
CA LYS A 231 8.79 10.62 -14.51
C LYS A 231 8.85 9.29 -15.26
N GLN A 232 9.67 8.36 -14.77
CA GLN A 232 9.83 7.06 -15.41
C GLN A 232 8.59 6.16 -15.21
N SER A 233 7.98 6.18 -14.02
CA SER A 233 6.78 5.37 -13.75
C SER A 233 5.58 5.82 -14.59
N MET A 234 5.49 7.11 -14.91
CA MET A 234 4.48 7.64 -15.82
C MET A 234 4.80 7.30 -17.27
N ALA A 235 6.06 7.44 -17.71
CA ALA A 235 6.45 7.04 -19.07
C ALA A 235 6.18 5.55 -19.35
N TRP A 236 6.33 4.69 -18.34
CA TRP A 236 6.00 3.27 -18.43
C TRP A 236 4.54 2.93 -18.10
N ASN A 237 3.66 3.91 -17.94
CA ASN A 237 2.25 3.68 -17.60
C ASN A 237 2.03 2.82 -16.32
N ILE A 238 3.02 2.76 -15.42
CA ILE A 238 2.87 2.14 -14.09
C ILE A 238 2.02 3.07 -13.22
N LYS A 239 2.33 4.37 -13.26
CA LYS A 239 1.61 5.45 -12.58
C LYS A 239 0.85 6.27 -13.61
N ARG A 240 -0.45 6.47 -13.43
CA ARG A 240 -1.33 7.10 -14.45
C ARG A 240 -1.54 8.60 -14.27
N PHE A 241 -1.44 9.06 -13.02
CA PHE A 241 -1.62 10.45 -12.62
C PHE A 241 -0.49 10.81 -11.67
N SER A 242 -0.12 12.08 -11.59
CA SER A 242 0.96 12.55 -10.72
C SER A 242 0.60 12.46 -9.23
N ASN A 243 1.57 12.68 -8.33
CA ASN A 243 1.28 12.62 -6.89
C ASN A 243 0.35 13.79 -6.51
N ASP A 244 0.67 14.99 -7.00
CA ASP A 244 -0.08 16.21 -6.70
C ASP A 244 -1.45 16.20 -7.36
N GLU A 245 -1.59 15.64 -8.56
CA GLU A 245 -2.89 15.51 -9.22
C GLU A 245 -3.85 14.62 -8.42
N LEU A 246 -3.38 13.49 -7.90
CA LEU A 246 -4.21 12.61 -7.07
C LEU A 246 -4.54 13.23 -5.72
N ARG A 247 -3.56 13.87 -5.07
CA ARG A 247 -3.77 14.61 -3.82
C ARG A 247 -4.84 15.69 -4.01
N GLN A 248 -4.74 16.48 -5.08
CA GLN A 248 -5.66 17.55 -5.40
C GLN A 248 -7.10 17.06 -5.61
N ARG A 249 -7.28 15.96 -6.35
CA ARG A 249 -8.60 15.32 -6.53
C ARG A 249 -9.16 14.85 -5.19
N PHE A 250 -8.33 14.24 -4.36
CA PHE A 250 -8.73 13.74 -3.06
C PHE A 250 -9.16 14.86 -2.10
N VAL A 251 -8.39 15.96 -2.04
CA VAL A 251 -8.75 17.17 -1.27
C VAL A 251 -10.14 17.66 -1.64
N GLY A 252 -10.45 17.77 -2.93
CA GLY A 252 -11.79 18.21 -3.37
C GLY A 252 -12.91 17.27 -2.93
N MET A 253 -12.67 15.95 -2.95
CA MET A 253 -13.66 14.98 -2.45
C MET A 253 -13.90 15.12 -0.95
N ILE A 254 -12.84 15.21 -0.14
CA ILE A 254 -13.00 15.28 1.32
C ILE A 254 -13.51 16.64 1.80
N ALA A 255 -13.23 17.73 1.05
CA ALA A 255 -13.76 19.06 1.34
C ALA A 255 -15.30 19.11 1.25
N GLU A 256 -15.91 18.31 0.37
CA GLU A 256 -17.37 18.17 0.32
C GLU A 256 -17.90 17.16 1.33
N GLN A 257 -17.22 16.02 1.48
CA GLN A 257 -17.66 14.96 2.39
C GLN A 257 -17.64 15.41 3.86
N VAL A 258 -16.67 16.24 4.27
CA VAL A 258 -16.58 16.74 5.65
C VAL A 258 -17.79 17.60 6.04
N LYS A 259 -18.41 18.30 5.08
CA LYS A 259 -19.62 19.11 5.31
C LYS A 259 -20.80 18.24 5.74
N VAL A 260 -20.92 17.05 5.14
CA VAL A 260 -21.96 16.06 5.51
C VAL A 260 -21.76 15.57 6.95
N LEU A 261 -20.50 15.45 7.39
CA LEU A 261 -20.19 15.06 8.77
C LEU A 261 -20.43 16.21 9.77
N GLY A 262 -20.57 17.46 9.31
CA GLY A 262 -20.64 18.63 10.21
C GLY A 262 -19.37 18.81 11.05
N LEU A 263 -18.23 18.42 10.47
CA LEU A 263 -16.87 18.55 11.02
C LEU A 263 -16.07 19.56 10.20
N THR A 264 -14.85 19.87 10.63
CA THR A 264 -13.89 20.71 9.89
C THR A 264 -12.65 19.90 9.48
N LEU A 265 -11.95 20.35 8.44
CA LEU A 265 -10.60 19.90 8.14
C LEU A 265 -9.61 20.90 8.78
N PRO A 266 -8.49 20.44 9.37
CA PRO A 266 -7.52 21.30 10.07
C PRO A 266 -6.62 22.06 9.08
N ASP A 267 -7.24 22.80 8.16
CA ASP A 267 -6.57 23.49 7.06
C ASP A 267 -7.18 24.88 6.88
N PRO A 268 -6.54 25.94 7.41
CA PRO A 268 -7.06 27.30 7.32
C PRO A 268 -6.97 27.89 5.90
N GLU A 269 -6.19 27.29 5.00
CA GLU A 269 -6.08 27.76 3.62
C GLU A 269 -7.07 27.05 2.69
N LEU A 270 -7.79 26.04 3.18
CA LEU A 270 -8.71 25.24 2.39
C LEU A 270 -9.84 26.10 1.81
N ARG A 271 -9.83 26.25 0.49
CA ARG A 271 -10.86 26.99 -0.25
C ARG A 271 -10.97 26.51 -1.69
N TYR A 272 -12.16 26.63 -2.26
CA TYR A 272 -12.35 26.46 -3.69
C TYR A 272 -11.97 27.74 -4.42
N ASP A 273 -11.08 27.62 -5.39
CA ASP A 273 -10.68 28.71 -6.29
C ASP A 273 -11.50 28.61 -7.59
N GLU A 274 -12.42 29.55 -7.77
CA GLU A 274 -13.31 29.61 -8.92
C GLU A 274 -12.57 29.89 -10.24
N GLU A 275 -11.43 30.59 -10.20
CA GLU A 275 -10.66 30.93 -11.40
C GLU A 275 -9.98 29.69 -11.98
N THR A 276 -9.40 28.86 -11.12
CA THR A 276 -8.68 27.65 -11.54
C THR A 276 -9.52 26.38 -11.51
N GLY A 277 -10.70 26.43 -10.88
CA GLY A 277 -11.58 25.28 -10.67
C GLY A 277 -10.98 24.21 -9.74
N LYS A 278 -10.10 24.62 -8.81
CA LYS A 278 -9.34 23.72 -7.93
C LYS A 278 -9.53 24.06 -6.46
N TRP A 279 -9.32 23.07 -5.61
CA TRP A 279 -9.24 23.30 -4.17
C TRP A 279 -7.82 23.66 -3.77
N ILE A 280 -7.63 24.82 -3.15
CA ILE A 280 -6.35 25.18 -2.55
C ILE A 280 -6.33 24.61 -1.13
N HIS A 281 -5.21 24.02 -0.73
CA HIS A 281 -4.98 23.47 0.61
C HIS A 281 -3.60 23.93 1.11
N ALA A 282 -3.40 23.96 2.43
CA ALA A 282 -2.13 24.39 3.01
C ALA A 282 -0.97 23.45 2.65
N GLU A 283 0.25 23.99 2.68
CA GLU A 283 1.47 23.22 2.48
C GLU A 283 1.63 22.15 3.58
N LEU A 284 1.98 20.92 3.18
CA LEU A 284 2.18 19.83 4.12
C LEU A 284 3.57 19.91 4.78
N ASN A 285 3.68 19.37 5.99
CA ASN A 285 4.97 19.24 6.65
C ASN A 285 5.82 18.13 6.00
N TRP A 286 6.55 18.47 4.94
CA TRP A 286 7.42 17.50 4.24
C TRP A 286 8.62 17.04 5.05
N GLN A 287 9.01 17.76 6.11
CA GLN A 287 10.04 17.30 7.02
C GLN A 287 9.52 16.11 7.86
N GLU A 288 8.31 16.24 8.42
CA GLU A 288 7.63 15.12 9.08
C GLU A 288 7.47 13.92 8.14
N PHE A 289 7.04 14.14 6.89
CA PHE A 289 6.96 13.07 5.90
C PHE A 289 8.31 12.33 5.73
N LYS A 290 9.41 13.08 5.57
CA LYS A 290 10.77 12.52 5.42
C LYS A 290 11.18 11.74 6.67
N ASP A 291 10.91 12.26 7.85
CA ASP A 291 11.24 11.61 9.12
C ASP A 291 10.46 10.29 9.28
N VAL A 292 9.16 10.28 8.96
CA VAL A 292 8.31 9.09 9.02
C VAL A 292 8.79 8.01 8.06
N ILE A 293 9.06 8.34 6.79
CA ILE A 293 9.53 7.33 5.81
C ILE A 293 10.97 6.87 6.05
N ALA A 294 11.74 7.62 6.85
CA ALA A 294 13.09 7.27 7.30
C ALA A 294 13.09 6.40 8.57
N GLY A 295 11.92 6.12 9.17
CA GLY A 295 11.82 5.29 10.37
C GLY A 295 11.73 6.05 11.69
N ASN A 296 11.65 7.38 11.66
CA ASN A 296 11.65 8.26 12.83
C ASN A 296 10.26 8.84 13.17
N GLY A 297 9.19 8.21 12.67
CA GLY A 297 7.82 8.59 12.99
C GLY A 297 7.28 7.96 14.28
N PRO A 298 6.04 8.27 14.67
CA PRO A 298 5.51 7.97 16.00
C PRO A 298 5.44 6.48 16.34
N CYS A 299 5.18 5.61 15.36
CA CYS A 299 5.01 4.17 15.59
C CYS A 299 5.94 3.27 14.76
N ASN A 300 6.89 3.80 13.96
CA ASN A 300 7.74 2.98 13.09
C ASN A 300 8.43 1.83 13.83
N ALA A 301 9.11 2.15 14.94
CA ALA A 301 9.81 1.18 15.77
C ALA A 301 8.84 0.13 16.33
N GLN A 302 7.66 0.55 16.80
CA GLN A 302 6.62 -0.33 17.33
C GLN A 302 6.08 -1.28 16.24
N ARG A 303 5.76 -0.77 15.04
CA ARG A 303 5.22 -1.57 13.93
C ARG A 303 6.19 -2.67 13.51
N MET A 304 7.47 -2.31 13.38
CA MET A 304 8.51 -3.25 12.98
C MET A 304 8.86 -4.24 14.08
N ALA A 305 8.93 -3.80 15.35
CA ALA A 305 9.13 -4.71 16.47
C ALA A 305 8.01 -5.76 16.54
N ARG A 306 6.75 -5.34 16.42
CA ARG A 306 5.60 -6.26 16.42
C ARG A 306 5.63 -7.24 15.27
N ARG A 307 6.01 -6.78 14.06
CA ARG A 307 6.11 -7.64 12.88
C ARG A 307 7.25 -8.66 13.01
N ARG A 308 8.41 -8.25 13.53
CA ARG A 308 9.55 -9.14 13.83
C ARG A 308 9.20 -10.16 14.90
N GLU A 309 8.64 -9.72 16.03
CA GLU A 309 8.19 -10.59 17.11
C GLU A 309 7.23 -11.67 16.60
N ALA A 310 6.21 -11.31 15.81
CA ALA A 310 5.27 -12.28 15.24
C ALA A 310 5.96 -13.27 14.30
N HIS A 311 6.96 -12.83 13.53
CA HIS A 311 7.72 -13.69 12.65
C HIS A 311 8.61 -14.65 13.44
N GLU A 312 9.38 -14.15 14.40
CA GLU A 312 10.30 -14.92 15.24
C GLU A 312 9.54 -15.95 16.09
N ASN A 313 8.50 -15.52 16.82
CA ASN A 313 7.68 -16.41 17.65
C ASN A 313 6.89 -17.43 16.83
N GLY A 314 6.62 -17.14 15.55
CA GLY A 314 5.97 -18.06 14.62
C GLY A 314 6.91 -19.08 13.97
N THR A 315 8.22 -19.05 14.25
CA THR A 315 9.23 -19.91 13.59
C THR A 315 8.91 -21.38 13.77
N TRP A 316 8.66 -21.81 15.00
CA TRP A 316 8.35 -23.21 15.31
C TRP A 316 7.08 -23.71 14.58
N VAL A 317 6.08 -22.84 14.37
CA VAL A 317 4.87 -23.20 13.63
C VAL A 317 5.19 -23.46 12.16
N ARG A 318 6.01 -22.58 11.54
CA ARG A 318 6.43 -22.74 10.14
C ARG A 318 7.28 -23.99 9.94
N GLU A 319 8.20 -24.25 10.87
CA GLU A 319 9.03 -25.46 10.86
C GLU A 319 8.21 -26.74 11.05
N ALA A 320 7.26 -26.73 11.99
CA ALA A 320 6.35 -27.85 12.22
C ALA A 320 5.50 -28.15 10.97
N ALA A 321 4.96 -27.11 10.31
CA ALA A 321 4.19 -27.27 9.08
C ALA A 321 5.02 -27.90 7.95
N ARG A 322 6.27 -27.45 7.78
CA ARG A 322 7.20 -28.00 6.79
C ARG A 322 7.55 -29.47 7.08
N ALA A 323 7.96 -29.78 8.31
CA ALA A 323 8.27 -31.16 8.70
C ALA A 323 7.07 -32.11 8.53
N TYR A 324 5.85 -31.63 8.80
CA TYR A 324 4.62 -32.40 8.56
C TYR A 324 4.38 -32.63 7.06
N ALA A 325 4.59 -31.62 6.22
CA ALA A 325 4.44 -31.73 4.77
C ALA A 325 5.45 -32.71 4.17
N ASP A 326 6.72 -32.64 4.56
CA ASP A 326 7.80 -33.53 4.09
C ASP A 326 7.48 -34.99 4.42
N LYS A 327 7.10 -35.28 5.68
CA LYS A 327 6.67 -36.61 6.12
C LYS A 327 5.46 -37.13 5.34
N THR A 328 4.52 -36.24 4.99
CA THR A 328 3.32 -36.60 4.22
C THR A 328 3.68 -36.92 2.77
N ALA A 329 4.59 -36.15 2.17
CA ALA A 329 5.09 -36.37 0.82
C ALA A 329 5.86 -37.69 0.72
N GLU A 330 6.75 -37.99 1.67
CA GLU A 330 7.48 -39.26 1.74
C GLU A 330 6.54 -40.47 1.82
N LYS A 331 5.55 -40.42 2.71
CA LYS A 331 4.53 -41.49 2.82
C LYS A 331 3.76 -41.68 1.53
N ARG A 332 3.42 -40.59 0.83
CA ARG A 332 2.72 -40.65 -0.46
C ARG A 332 3.60 -41.28 -1.54
N ALA A 333 4.88 -40.93 -1.60
CA ALA A 333 5.84 -41.50 -2.53
C ALA A 333 6.07 -43.01 -2.27
N GLN A 334 6.20 -43.41 -1.00
CA GLN A 334 6.33 -44.82 -0.62
C GLN A 334 5.10 -45.66 -1.02
N ARG A 335 3.89 -45.12 -0.83
CA ARG A 335 2.64 -45.78 -1.27
C ARG A 335 2.59 -45.93 -2.79
N ALA A 336 2.88 -44.86 -3.53
CA ALA A 336 2.91 -44.90 -5.00
C ALA A 336 3.96 -45.91 -5.53
N ALA A 337 5.14 -45.98 -4.90
CA ALA A 337 6.17 -46.95 -5.26
C ALA A 337 5.74 -48.40 -4.98
N ALA A 338 5.06 -48.65 -3.85
CA ALA A 338 4.53 -49.96 -3.51
C ALA A 338 3.42 -50.41 -4.48
N GLU A 339 2.59 -49.48 -4.97
CA GLU A 339 1.54 -49.75 -5.96
C GLU A 339 2.13 -50.07 -7.35
N ILE A 340 3.18 -49.36 -7.78
CA ILE A 340 3.86 -49.63 -9.06
C ILE A 340 4.65 -50.95 -9.01
N GLY A 341 5.28 -51.27 -7.88
CA GLY A 341 6.03 -52.52 -7.73
C GLY A 341 5.18 -53.79 -7.58
N ALA A 342 3.86 -53.65 -7.42
CA ALA A 342 2.90 -54.74 -7.31
C ALA A 342 2.13 -55.04 -8.61
N ALA A 343 2.34 -54.24 -9.67
CA ALA A 343 1.73 -54.38 -11.00
C ALA A 343 2.68 -55.03 -12.00
#